data_AF-S4PSA3-F1
#
_entry.id   AF-S4PSA3-F1
#
_cell.length_a   1.000
_cell.length_b   1.000
_cell.length_c   1.000
_cell.angle_alpha   90.00
_cell.angle_beta   90.00
_cell.angle_gamma   90.00
#
_symmetry.space_group_name_H-M   'P 1'
#
loop_
_entity.id
_entity.type
_entity.pdbx_description
1 polymer ?
#
loop_
_entity_poly.entity_id
_entity_poly.type
_entity_poly.pdbx_seq_one_letter_code
_entity_poly.pdbx_strand_id
1 'polypeptide(L)'
;MGRTQRKRQHKKLVQFYTCNNETNSILFNTWLSGNGLRSSKKLVFAMFEATGRGLLTKKKISAGEELMNLPLSLTINVTTLLMDDVFCSIFLENKLSCLLKYKQKVSFQSLMAFYLIHLKAGGNISKWHIYLASLPKEYTVPYFLPDEVICHVDGEIANAIAKQKNIIKTS
;
A
#
# COMPACT_ATOMS: atom_id res chain seq x y z
N MET A 1 -17.58 0.59 -59.20
CA MET A 1 -18.15 0.75 -57.85
C MET A 1 -17.29 -0.01 -56.85
N GLY A 2 -16.33 0.67 -56.19
CA GLY A 2 -15.39 0.05 -55.27
C GLY A 2 -15.21 0.96 -54.06
N ARG A 3 -16.08 0.80 -53.06
CA ARG A 3 -16.06 1.58 -51.83
C ARG A 3 -16.39 0.67 -50.66
N THR A 4 -15.36 -0.01 -50.15
CA THR A 4 -15.44 -0.65 -48.84
C THR A 4 -14.29 -0.08 -48.00
N GLN A 5 -14.53 1.09 -47.41
CA GLN A 5 -13.66 1.61 -46.36
C GLN A 5 -13.79 0.69 -45.13
N ARG A 6 -12.81 -0.20 -44.93
CA ARG A 6 -12.59 -0.82 -43.62
C ARG A 6 -12.08 0.27 -42.69
N LYS A 7 -12.95 0.79 -41.81
CA LYS A 7 -12.51 1.51 -40.61
C LYS A 7 -11.70 0.54 -39.76
N ARG A 8 -10.37 0.60 -39.86
CA ARG A 8 -9.46 -0.06 -38.95
C ARG A 8 -9.70 0.59 -37.59
N GLN A 9 -10.43 -0.09 -36.70
CA GLN A 9 -10.53 0.35 -35.32
C GLN A 9 -9.10 0.44 -34.80
N HIS A 10 -8.61 1.66 -34.58
CA HIS A 10 -7.33 1.87 -33.93
C HIS A 10 -7.40 1.09 -32.62
N LYS A 11 -6.55 0.07 -32.49
CA LYS A 11 -6.36 -0.62 -31.21
C LYS A 11 -6.09 0.50 -30.20
N LYS A 12 -6.99 0.69 -29.24
CA LYS A 12 -6.73 1.59 -28.11
C LYS A 12 -5.35 1.24 -27.60
N LEU A 13 -4.47 2.25 -27.51
CA LEU A 13 -3.15 2.06 -26.96
C LEU A 13 -3.34 1.42 -25.59
N VAL A 14 -2.73 0.26 -25.39
CA VAL A 14 -2.85 -0.46 -24.13
C VAL A 14 -2.07 0.37 -23.11
N GLN A 15 -2.76 1.09 -22.23
CA GLN A 15 -2.17 1.97 -21.20
C GLN A 15 -1.65 1.18 -19.99
N PHE A 16 -1.08 0.00 -20.23
CA PHE A 16 -0.48 -0.82 -19.20
C PHE A 16 0.68 -1.66 -19.75
N TYR A 17 1.59 -2.04 -18.87
CA TYR A 17 2.60 -3.05 -19.15
C TYR A 17 2.70 -4.06 -18.00
N THR A 18 3.03 -5.31 -18.31
CA THR A 18 3.18 -6.35 -17.28
C THR A 18 4.51 -6.22 -16.56
N CYS A 19 4.50 -6.34 -15.23
CA CYS A 19 5.69 -6.15 -14.40
C CYS A 19 6.66 -7.36 -14.39
N ASN A 20 6.54 -8.30 -15.34
CA ASN A 20 7.34 -9.53 -15.35
C ASN A 20 8.84 -9.30 -15.53
N ASN A 21 9.24 -8.14 -16.03
CA ASN A 21 10.64 -7.79 -16.29
C ASN A 21 11.18 -6.77 -15.26
N GLU A 22 10.34 -6.27 -14.35
CA GLU A 22 10.77 -5.33 -13.32
C GLU A 22 11.35 -6.10 -12.13
N THR A 23 12.64 -5.91 -11.84
CA THR A 23 13.35 -6.60 -10.77
C THR A 23 12.61 -6.53 -9.43
N ASN A 24 12.09 -5.36 -9.06
CA ASN A 24 11.35 -5.15 -7.82
C ASN A 24 10.04 -5.96 -7.76
N SER A 25 9.33 -6.04 -8.87
CA SER A 25 8.06 -6.77 -8.98
C SER A 25 8.29 -8.28 -8.98
N ILE A 26 9.36 -8.76 -9.64
CA ILE A 26 9.80 -10.16 -9.60
C ILE A 26 10.21 -10.54 -8.17
N LEU A 27 11.00 -9.70 -7.51
CA LEU A 27 11.46 -9.91 -6.13
C LEU A 27 10.28 -10.00 -5.18
N PHE A 28 9.33 -9.06 -5.28
CA PHE A 28 8.13 -9.05 -4.45
C PHE A 28 7.26 -10.31 -4.67
N ASN A 29 7.04 -10.70 -5.93
CA ASN A 29 6.24 -11.88 -6.24
C ASN A 29 6.91 -13.19 -5.78
N THR A 30 8.24 -13.27 -5.89
CA THR A 30 9.03 -14.39 -5.37
C THR A 30 8.94 -14.47 -3.84
N TRP A 31 9.07 -13.33 -3.16
CA TRP A 31 8.92 -13.26 -1.70
C TRP A 31 7.53 -13.67 -1.24
N LEU A 32 6.47 -13.19 -1.91
CA LEU A 32 5.09 -13.57 -1.60
C LEU A 32 4.88 -15.08 -1.72
N SER A 33 5.30 -15.66 -2.85
CA SER A 33 5.17 -17.09 -3.10
C SER A 33 5.96 -17.93 -2.10
N GLY A 34 7.18 -17.51 -1.77
CA GLY A 34 8.04 -18.16 -0.77
C GLY A 34 7.49 -18.11 0.66
N ASN A 35 6.64 -17.12 0.97
CA ASN A 35 5.96 -17.01 2.26
C ASN A 35 4.54 -17.61 2.27
N GLY A 36 4.18 -18.39 1.23
CA GLY A 36 2.94 -19.16 1.21
C GLY A 36 1.73 -18.46 0.61
N LEU A 37 1.90 -17.30 -0.06
CA LEU A 37 0.83 -16.74 -0.88
C LEU A 37 0.49 -17.70 -2.02
N ARG A 38 -0.78 -18.04 -2.18
CA ARG A 38 -1.28 -18.75 -3.36
C ARG A 38 -2.08 -17.79 -4.21
N SER A 39 -1.72 -17.63 -5.48
CA SER A 39 -2.45 -16.77 -6.42
C SER A 39 -2.85 -17.55 -7.66
N SER A 40 -4.00 -17.19 -8.23
CA SER A 40 -4.46 -17.77 -9.49
C SER A 40 -3.46 -17.49 -10.62
N LYS A 41 -3.09 -18.53 -11.37
CA LYS A 41 -2.25 -18.42 -12.57
C LYS A 41 -2.87 -17.54 -13.68
N LYS A 42 -4.13 -17.15 -13.52
CA LYS A 42 -4.84 -16.22 -14.40
C LYS A 42 -4.47 -14.76 -14.13
N LEU A 43 -3.86 -14.45 -12.99
CA LEU A 43 -3.49 -13.09 -12.59
C LEU A 43 -2.01 -12.80 -12.87
N VAL A 44 -1.71 -11.55 -13.19
CA VAL A 44 -0.35 -11.04 -13.30
C VAL A 44 -0.28 -9.62 -12.77
N PHE A 45 0.86 -9.23 -12.20
CA PHE A 45 1.12 -7.83 -11.86
C PHE A 45 1.30 -6.99 -13.13
N ALA A 46 0.66 -5.83 -13.14
CA ALA A 46 0.76 -4.86 -14.22
C ALA A 46 0.84 -3.44 -13.66
N MET A 47 1.50 -2.57 -14.39
CA MET A 47 1.51 -1.13 -14.14
C MET A 47 0.51 -0.48 -15.10
N PHE A 48 -0.44 0.26 -14.54
CA PHE A 48 -1.44 1.02 -15.28
C PHE A 48 -1.10 2.50 -15.22
N GLU A 49 -1.19 3.20 -16.35
CA GLU A 49 -0.84 4.62 -16.44
C GLU A 49 -1.64 5.50 -15.47
N ALA A 50 -2.94 5.20 -15.29
CA ALA A 50 -3.83 6.02 -14.48
C ALA A 50 -3.78 5.72 -12.97
N THR A 51 -3.54 4.47 -12.57
CA THR A 51 -3.69 4.03 -11.17
C THR A 51 -2.41 3.46 -10.55
N GLY A 52 -1.34 3.31 -11.34
CA GLY A 52 -0.12 2.63 -10.92
C GLY A 52 -0.26 1.12 -10.91
N ARG A 53 0.38 0.43 -9.95
CA ARG A 53 0.43 -1.04 -9.90
C ARG A 53 -0.93 -1.65 -9.59
N GLY A 54 -1.24 -2.74 -10.27
CA GLY A 54 -2.43 -3.54 -10.03
C GLY A 54 -2.30 -4.97 -10.55
N LEU A 55 -3.43 -5.68 -10.59
CA LEU A 55 -3.53 -7.03 -11.12
C LEU A 55 -4.30 -7.04 -12.44
N LEU A 56 -3.79 -7.79 -13.41
CA LEU A 56 -4.39 -7.99 -14.72
C LEU A 56 -4.73 -9.47 -14.90
N THR A 57 -5.91 -9.74 -15.47
CA THR A 57 -6.33 -11.09 -15.81
C THR A 57 -5.86 -11.48 -17.22
N LYS A 58 -5.13 -12.59 -17.36
CA LYS A 58 -4.76 -13.20 -18.65
C LYS A 58 -5.81 -14.15 -19.21
N LYS A 59 -6.75 -14.59 -18.37
CA LYS A 59 -7.82 -15.53 -18.71
C LYS A 59 -9.12 -15.09 -18.03
N LYS A 60 -10.25 -15.54 -18.56
CA LYS A 60 -11.56 -15.28 -17.96
C LYS A 60 -11.63 -15.86 -16.54
N ILE A 61 -12.18 -15.07 -15.64
CA ILE A 61 -12.44 -15.42 -14.25
C ILE A 61 -13.95 -15.50 -14.07
N SER A 62 -14.42 -16.52 -13.36
CA SER A 62 -15.84 -16.69 -13.03
C SER A 62 -16.16 -16.03 -11.68
N ALA A 63 -17.41 -15.60 -11.50
CA ALA A 63 -17.87 -15.14 -10.21
C ALA A 63 -17.72 -16.25 -9.16
N GLY A 64 -17.21 -15.90 -7.97
CA GLY A 64 -16.93 -16.87 -6.90
C GLY A 64 -15.61 -17.66 -7.05
N GLU A 65 -14.84 -17.46 -8.12
CA GLU A 65 -13.52 -18.09 -8.27
C GLU A 65 -12.50 -17.46 -7.30
N GLU A 66 -11.74 -18.31 -6.58
CA GLU A 66 -10.68 -17.85 -5.69
C GLU A 66 -9.52 -17.20 -6.47
N LEU A 67 -9.23 -15.94 -6.17
CA LEU A 67 -8.18 -15.16 -6.83
C LEU A 67 -6.82 -15.31 -6.17
N MET A 68 -6.81 -15.23 -4.84
CA MET A 68 -5.62 -15.32 -4.02
C MET A 68 -5.97 -15.74 -2.60
N ASN A 69 -5.02 -16.40 -1.95
CA ASN A 69 -5.10 -16.84 -0.57
C ASN A 69 -3.86 -16.33 0.17
N LEU A 70 -4.07 -15.45 1.15
CA LEU A 70 -3.02 -14.82 1.96
C LEU A 70 -3.01 -15.45 3.35
N PRO A 71 -1.92 -16.11 3.77
CA PRO A 71 -1.76 -16.58 5.14
C PRO A 71 -1.85 -15.44 6.16
N LEU A 72 -2.45 -15.70 7.33
CA LEU A 72 -2.52 -14.73 8.43
C LEU A 72 -1.14 -14.24 8.88
N SER A 73 -0.12 -15.10 8.78
CA SER A 73 1.29 -14.76 9.07
C SER A 73 1.92 -13.76 8.09
N LEU A 74 1.22 -13.46 6.99
CA LEU A 74 1.55 -12.41 6.01
C LEU A 74 0.65 -11.17 6.12
N THR A 75 -0.03 -11.00 7.26
CA THR A 75 -0.71 -9.74 7.59
C THR A 75 0.05 -8.95 8.66
N ILE A 76 0.00 -7.62 8.57
CA ILE A 76 0.43 -6.72 9.65
C ILE A 76 -0.85 -6.21 10.30
N ASN A 77 -1.09 -6.61 11.55
CA ASN A 77 -2.31 -6.30 12.30
C ASN A 77 -1.98 -6.04 13.79
N VAL A 78 -3.03 -5.82 14.59
CA VAL A 78 -2.90 -5.58 16.04
C VAL A 78 -2.16 -6.73 16.72
N THR A 79 -2.52 -7.97 16.39
CA THR A 79 -1.95 -9.16 17.01
C THR A 79 -0.47 -9.28 16.69
N THR A 80 -0.05 -9.02 15.44
CA THR A 80 1.37 -9.06 15.10
C THR A 80 2.18 -7.99 15.83
N LEU A 81 1.59 -6.81 16.07
CA LEU A 81 2.21 -5.75 16.85
C LEU A 81 2.37 -6.16 18.31
N LEU A 82 1.31 -6.70 18.93
CA LEU A 82 1.32 -7.10 20.34
C LEU A 82 2.20 -8.33 20.62
N MET A 83 2.44 -9.15 19.61
CA MET A 83 3.36 -10.29 19.69
C MET A 83 4.83 -9.92 19.47
N ASP A 84 5.11 -8.67 19.07
CA ASP A 84 6.47 -8.18 18.86
C ASP A 84 7.00 -7.58 20.17
N ASP A 85 7.63 -8.44 21.00
CA ASP A 85 8.14 -8.06 22.32
C ASP A 85 9.16 -6.92 22.25
N VAL A 86 9.96 -6.87 21.18
CA VAL A 86 10.98 -5.82 21.00
C VAL A 86 10.28 -4.48 20.79
N PHE A 87 9.32 -4.41 19.88
CA PHE A 87 8.54 -3.19 19.69
C PHE A 87 7.73 -2.82 20.93
N CYS A 88 7.08 -3.80 21.56
CA CYS A 88 6.31 -3.59 22.77
C CYS A 88 7.17 -3.08 23.92
N SER A 89 8.41 -3.54 24.08
CA SER A 89 9.30 -3.01 25.13
C SER A 89 9.64 -1.52 24.94
N ILE A 90 9.63 -1.01 23.70
CA ILE A 90 9.87 0.41 23.43
C ILE A 90 8.70 1.29 23.90
N PHE A 91 7.47 0.80 23.78
CA PHE A 91 6.24 1.59 24.00
C PHE A 91 5.46 1.21 25.27
N LEU A 92 5.50 -0.05 25.68
CA LEU A 92 4.70 -0.64 26.76
C LEU A 92 5.51 -0.93 28.03
N GLU A 93 6.84 -1.04 27.98
CA GLU A 93 7.62 -1.03 29.22
C GLU A 93 7.57 0.37 29.82
N ASN A 94 6.77 0.49 30.89
CA ASN A 94 6.59 1.65 31.73
C ASN A 94 7.90 2.11 32.42
N LYS A 95 8.88 2.65 31.67
CA LYS A 95 9.86 3.55 32.27
C LYS A 95 9.13 4.85 32.59
N LEU A 96 9.09 5.23 33.88
CA LEU A 96 8.36 6.39 34.41
C LEU A 96 8.55 7.67 33.56
N SER A 97 9.75 7.86 32.99
CA SER A 97 10.10 8.97 32.12
C SER A 97 9.36 8.95 30.77
N CYS A 98 9.05 7.79 30.20
CA CYS A 98 8.24 7.67 28.98
C CYS A 98 6.77 8.00 29.24
N LEU A 99 6.18 7.54 30.35
CA LEU A 99 4.79 7.88 30.72
C LEU A 99 4.60 9.38 31.01
N LEU A 100 5.59 10.03 31.62
CA LEU A 100 5.56 11.48 31.88
C LEU A 100 5.71 12.30 30.59
N LYS A 101 6.46 11.80 29.60
CA LYS A 101 6.72 12.47 28.31
C LYS A 101 5.63 12.18 27.26
N TYR A 102 5.09 10.97 27.26
CA TYR A 102 4.01 10.48 26.39
C TYR A 102 2.69 10.38 27.16
N LYS A 103 2.42 11.35 28.05
CA LYS A 103 1.18 11.48 28.85
C LYS A 103 -0.10 11.59 28.00
N GLN A 104 0.03 11.54 26.68
CA GLN A 104 -1.01 11.61 25.68
C GLN A 104 -1.34 10.21 25.20
N LYS A 105 -2.62 9.83 25.24
CA LYS A 105 -3.12 8.55 24.72
C LYS A 105 -2.74 8.44 23.24
N VAL A 106 -1.71 7.67 22.91
CA VAL A 106 -1.32 7.43 21.52
C VAL A 106 -2.48 6.70 20.83
N SER A 107 -2.96 7.25 19.72
CA SER A 107 -4.02 6.60 18.95
C SER A 107 -3.54 5.27 18.41
N PHE A 108 -4.44 4.30 18.24
CA PHE A 108 -4.08 3.01 17.66
C PHE A 108 -3.48 3.14 16.24
N GLN A 109 -3.96 4.10 15.45
CA GLN A 109 -3.44 4.38 14.12
C GLN A 109 -1.99 4.90 14.19
N SER A 110 -1.69 5.77 15.16
CA SER A 110 -0.33 6.26 15.42
C SER A 110 0.59 5.11 15.85
N LEU A 111 0.12 4.22 16.73
CA LEU A 111 0.88 3.05 17.17
C LEU A 111 1.20 2.09 16.00
N MET A 112 0.22 1.83 15.14
CA MET A 112 0.43 1.03 13.92
C MET A 112 1.41 1.71 12.96
N ALA A 113 1.33 3.03 12.80
CA ALA A 113 2.28 3.78 11.98
C ALA A 113 3.70 3.70 12.53
N PHE A 114 3.89 3.82 13.85
CA PHE A 114 5.19 3.61 14.49
C PHE A 114 5.70 2.18 14.29
N TYR A 115 4.82 1.19 14.36
CA TYR A 115 5.19 -0.20 14.09
C TYR A 115 5.69 -0.40 12.66
N LEU A 116 4.99 0.16 11.66
CA LEU A 116 5.44 0.12 10.27
C LEU A 116 6.81 0.80 10.08
N ILE A 117 7.07 1.90 10.80
CA ILE A 117 8.38 2.58 10.79
C ILE A 117 9.45 1.70 11.43
N HIS A 118 9.17 1.08 12.57
CA HIS A 118 10.08 0.15 13.25
C HIS A 118 10.45 -1.02 12.33
N LEU A 119 9.46 -1.66 11.71
CA LEU A 119 9.67 -2.75 10.75
C LEU A 119 10.49 -2.30 9.53
N LYS A 120 10.30 -1.05 9.08
CA LYS A 120 11.06 -0.46 7.97
C LYS A 120 12.51 -0.18 8.36
N ALA A 121 12.74 0.33 9.57
CA ALA A 121 14.07 0.62 10.11
C ALA A 121 14.93 -0.64 10.26
N GLY A 122 14.30 -1.79 10.52
CA GLY A 122 14.99 -3.09 10.53
C GLY A 122 15.63 -3.51 9.20
N GLY A 123 15.33 -2.82 8.09
CA GLY A 123 15.96 -3.07 6.80
C GLY A 123 15.85 -4.53 6.38
N ASN A 124 16.91 -5.11 5.83
CA ASN A 124 16.95 -6.49 5.31
C ASN A 124 16.74 -7.56 6.39
N ILE A 125 16.87 -7.22 7.67
CA ILE A 125 16.64 -8.15 8.79
C ILE A 125 15.14 -8.38 8.99
N SER A 126 14.33 -7.36 8.67
CA SER A 126 12.88 -7.43 8.79
C SER A 126 12.29 -8.36 7.72
N LYS A 127 11.46 -9.31 8.14
CA LYS A 127 10.65 -10.15 7.24
C LYS A 127 9.88 -9.30 6.22
N TRP A 128 9.47 -8.11 6.63
CA TRP A 128 8.63 -7.21 5.85
C TRP A 128 9.41 -6.28 4.92
N HIS A 129 10.74 -6.39 4.88
CA HIS A 129 11.60 -5.51 4.08
C HIS A 129 11.11 -5.36 2.64
N ILE A 130 10.92 -6.49 1.94
CA ILE A 130 10.54 -6.50 0.53
C ILE A 130 9.15 -5.89 0.33
N TYR A 131 8.20 -6.19 1.22
CA TYR A 131 6.87 -5.58 1.18
C TYR A 131 6.94 -4.06 1.40
N LEU A 132 7.62 -3.59 2.45
CA LEU A 132 7.71 -2.17 2.79
C LEU A 132 8.51 -1.38 1.74
N ALA A 133 9.55 -1.96 1.17
CA ALA A 133 10.30 -1.39 0.05
C ALA A 133 9.46 -1.32 -1.22
N SER A 134 8.49 -2.22 -1.37
CA SER A 134 7.56 -2.18 -2.49
C SER A 134 6.51 -1.08 -2.36
N LEU A 135 6.22 -0.51 -1.19
CA LEU A 135 5.12 0.46 -1.06
C LEU A 135 5.35 1.76 -1.86
N PRO A 136 4.28 2.41 -2.36
CA PRO A 136 4.38 3.76 -2.93
C PRO A 136 5.07 4.72 -1.96
N LYS A 137 5.96 5.57 -2.49
CA LYS A 137 6.63 6.62 -1.71
C LYS A 137 5.74 7.84 -1.48
N GLU A 138 4.80 8.04 -2.39
CA GLU A 138 3.90 9.18 -2.43
C GLU A 138 2.48 8.68 -2.63
N TYR A 139 1.53 9.41 -2.06
CA TYR A 139 0.11 9.14 -2.20
C TYR A 139 -0.60 10.45 -2.53
N THR A 140 -1.61 10.38 -3.39
CA THR A 140 -2.40 11.54 -3.81
C THR A 140 -3.65 11.75 -2.94
N VAL A 141 -3.62 11.24 -1.69
CA VAL A 141 -4.73 11.45 -0.75
C VAL A 141 -4.78 12.91 -0.29
N PRO A 142 -5.96 13.44 0.06
CA PRO A 142 -6.17 14.88 0.19
C PRO A 142 -5.21 15.61 1.15
N TYR A 143 -4.77 14.96 2.24
CA TYR A 143 -3.85 15.56 3.20
C TYR A 143 -2.37 15.55 2.76
N PHE A 144 -2.01 14.82 1.69
CA PHE A 144 -0.69 14.87 1.04
C PHE A 144 -0.67 15.77 -0.21
N LEU A 145 -1.80 16.39 -0.57
CA LEU A 145 -1.84 17.31 -1.71
C LEU A 145 -0.98 18.56 -1.43
N PRO A 146 -0.22 19.03 -2.43
CA PRO A 146 0.46 20.32 -2.38
C PRO A 146 -0.54 21.45 -2.15
N ASP A 147 -0.13 22.48 -1.43
CA ASP A 147 -1.01 23.61 -1.11
C ASP A 147 -1.49 24.34 -2.38
N GLU A 148 -0.66 24.34 -3.44
CA GLU A 148 -1.00 24.82 -4.78
C GLU A 148 -2.26 24.15 -5.36
N VAL A 149 -2.42 22.84 -5.14
CA VAL A 149 -3.57 22.07 -5.63
C VAL A 149 -4.78 22.33 -4.75
N ILE A 150 -4.58 22.49 -3.44
CA ILE A 150 -5.66 22.73 -2.46
C ILE A 150 -6.36 24.08 -2.75
N CYS A 151 -5.63 25.08 -3.27
CA CYS A 151 -6.22 26.36 -3.70
C CYS A 151 -7.29 26.21 -4.80
N HIS A 152 -7.33 25.08 -5.51
CA HIS A 152 -8.31 24.79 -6.57
C HIS A 152 -9.43 23.85 -6.12
N VAL A 153 -9.40 23.41 -4.86
CA VAL A 153 -10.41 22.52 -4.28
C VAL A 153 -11.53 23.36 -3.66
N ASP A 154 -12.76 22.85 -3.73
CA ASP A 154 -13.91 23.48 -3.09
C ASP A 154 -13.68 23.75 -1.60
N GLY A 155 -14.21 24.87 -1.11
CA GLY A 155 -13.97 25.35 0.26
C GLY A 155 -14.39 24.36 1.35
N GLU A 156 -15.45 23.57 1.15
CA GLU A 156 -15.87 22.58 2.14
C GLU A 156 -14.87 21.43 2.22
N ILE A 157 -14.38 20.96 1.07
CA ILE A 157 -13.38 19.89 0.99
C ILE A 157 -12.04 20.40 1.55
N ALA A 158 -11.62 21.62 1.19
CA ALA A 158 -10.40 22.23 1.72
C ALA A 158 -10.42 22.33 3.25
N ASN A 159 -11.57 22.70 3.84
CA ASN A 159 -11.76 22.73 5.29
C ASN A 159 -11.66 21.32 5.91
N ALA A 160 -12.21 20.29 5.27
CA ALA A 160 -12.08 18.91 5.74
C ALA A 160 -10.62 18.43 5.71
N ILE A 161 -9.88 18.77 4.64
CA ILE A 161 -8.44 18.48 4.51
C ILE A 161 -7.65 19.16 5.62
N ALA A 162 -7.90 20.45 5.87
CA ALA A 162 -7.22 21.21 6.91
C ALA A 162 -7.46 20.61 8.30
N LYS A 163 -8.70 20.19 8.60
CA LYS A 163 -9.03 19.47 9.85
C LYS A 163 -8.21 18.18 9.99
N GLN A 164 -8.12 17.36 8.95
CA GLN A 164 -7.32 16.12 8.97
C GLN A 164 -5.82 16.40 9.12
N LYS A 165 -5.26 17.38 8.39
CA LYS A 165 -3.86 17.82 8.52
C LYS A 165 -3.56 18.26 9.96
N ASN A 166 -4.47 18.99 10.59
CA ASN A 166 -4.31 19.44 11.98
C ASN A 166 -4.27 18.27 12.95
N ILE A 167 -5.19 17.30 12.84
CA ILE A 167 -5.19 16.10 13.69
C ILE A 167 -3.84 15.38 13.62
N ILE A 168 -3.30 15.19 12.41
CA ILE A 168 -2.01 14.51 12.21
C ILE A 168 -0.86 15.30 12.83
N LYS A 169 -0.86 16.64 12.72
CA LYS A 169 0.20 17.49 13.30
C LYS A 169 0.14 17.57 14.83
N THR A 170 -1.04 17.38 15.42
CA THR A 170 -1.25 17.44 16.88
C THR A 170 -1.20 16.08 17.58
N SER A 171 -1.13 14.98 16.82
CA SER A 171 -1.03 13.60 17.32
C SER A 171 0.42 13.16 17.50
#